data_AF-A0A946MMU3-F1
#
_entry.id   AF-A0A946MMU3-F1
#
_cell.length_a   1.000
_cell.length_b   1.000
_cell.length_c   1.000
_cell.angle_alpha   90.00
_cell.angle_beta   90.00
_cell.angle_gamma   90.00
#
_symmetry.space_group_name_H-M   'P 1'
#
loop_
_entity.id
_entity.type
_entity.pdbx_description
1 polymer ?
#
loop_
_entity_poly.entity_id
_entity_poly.type
_entity_poly.pdbx_seq_one_letter_code
_entity_poly.pdbx_strand_id
1 'polypeptide(L)'
;MNAWIVALIIFVLTLPFGYWRAAVRKLCLQWFLAIHLPVLIVIAMRFISGLWQWYTYPLFIGAFFLGHFLAARLYHWWKRHAKAKVTACLVWNVVKELQLRTKK
;
A
#
# COMPACT_ATOMS: atom_id res chain seq x y z
N MET A 1 -22.12 -3.80 -6.63
CA MET A 1 -20.91 -2.98 -6.39
C MET A 1 -20.07 -3.01 -7.66
N ASN A 2 -19.65 -1.86 -8.21
CA ASN A 2 -18.85 -1.85 -9.43
C ASN A 2 -17.43 -2.40 -9.14
N ALA A 3 -16.96 -3.35 -9.94
CA ALA A 3 -15.64 -3.98 -9.76
C ALA A 3 -14.50 -2.96 -9.75
N TRP A 4 -14.63 -1.87 -10.53
CA TRP A 4 -13.69 -0.75 -10.55
C TRP A 4 -13.53 -0.04 -9.20
N ILE A 5 -14.64 0.15 -8.47
CA ILE A 5 -14.61 0.79 -7.14
C ILE A 5 -13.86 -0.11 -6.15
N VAL A 6 -14.13 -1.41 -6.20
CA VAL A 6 -13.45 -2.40 -5.35
C VAL A 6 -11.95 -2.43 -5.65
N ALA A 7 -11.57 -2.43 -6.94
CA ALA A 7 -10.17 -2.39 -7.37
C ALA A 7 -9.47 -1.10 -6.91
N LEU A 8 -10.13 0.05 -6.98
CA LEU A 8 -9.60 1.32 -6.48
C LEU A 8 -9.39 1.27 -4.96
N ILE A 9 -10.35 0.72 -4.21
CA ILE A 9 -10.22 0.57 -2.75
C ILE A 9 -9.05 -0.35 -2.41
N ILE A 10 -8.91 -1.49 -3.08
CA ILE A 10 -7.77 -2.41 -2.91
C ILE A 10 -6.46 -1.69 -3.22
N PHE A 11 -6.42 -0.93 -4.31
CA PHE A 11 -5.24 -0.15 -4.69
C PHE A 11 -4.86 0.87 -3.61
N VAL A 12 -5.82 1.66 -3.10
CA VAL A 12 -5.55 2.66 -2.06
C VAL A 12 -5.14 1.99 -0.74
N LEU A 13 -5.80 0.90 -0.34
CA LEU A 13 -5.46 0.18 0.88
C LEU A 13 -4.08 -0.47 0.80
N THR A 14 -3.68 -0.99 -0.36
CA THR A 14 -2.38 -1.64 -0.55
C THR A 14 -1.21 -0.65 -0.54
N LEU A 15 -1.42 0.63 -0.83
CA LEU A 15 -0.37 1.66 -0.79
C LEU A 15 0.33 1.79 0.57
N PRO A 16 -0.35 2.06 1.70
CA PRO A 16 0.30 2.18 3.00
C PRO A 16 0.98 0.90 3.45
N PHE A 17 0.39 -0.28 3.20
CA PHE A 17 1.00 -1.58 3.53
C PHE A 17 2.25 -1.87 2.70
N GLY A 18 2.22 -1.57 1.41
CA GLY A 18 3.38 -1.72 0.52
C GLY A 18 4.53 -0.80 0.91
N TYR A 19 4.22 0.40 1.40
CA TYR A 19 5.20 1.36 1.91
C TYR A 19 5.81 0.88 3.22
N TRP A 20 4.96 0.42 4.15
CA TRP A 20 5.39 -0.15 5.43
C TRP A 20 6.32 -1.34 5.23
N ARG A 21 5.98 -2.26 4.32
CA ARG A 21 6.81 -3.41 3.93
C ARG A 21 8.21 -3.01 3.45
N ALA A 22 8.33 -1.91 2.71
CA ALA A 22 9.60 -1.42 2.18
C ALA A 22 10.48 -0.78 3.27
N ALA A 23 9.89 -0.32 4.37
CA ALA A 23 10.58 0.33 5.47
C ALA A 23 11.14 -0.63 6.53
N VAL A 24 10.54 -1.81 6.67
CA VAL A 24 10.93 -2.81 7.67
C VAL A 24 11.93 -3.83 7.11
N ARG A 25 12.70 -4.48 7.98
CA ARG A 25 13.62 -5.58 7.59
C ARG A 25 12.83 -6.75 7.02
N LYS A 26 13.35 -7.39 5.96
CA LYS A 26 12.77 -8.62 5.41
C LYS A 26 12.79 -9.72 6.50
N LEU A 27 11.76 -10.58 6.53
CA LEU A 27 11.60 -11.70 7.46
C LEU A 27 11.37 -11.36 8.94
N CYS A 28 11.01 -10.11 9.28
CA CYS A 28 10.49 -9.82 10.61
C CYS A 28 8.96 -10.00 10.67
N LEU A 29 8.41 -10.15 11.88
CA LEU A 29 6.94 -10.25 12.09
C LEU A 29 6.18 -9.09 11.45
N GLN A 30 6.73 -7.87 11.51
CA GLN A 30 6.13 -6.68 10.89
C GLN A 30 6.08 -6.78 9.36
N TRP A 31 7.12 -7.35 8.73
CA TRP A 31 7.16 -7.58 7.28
C TRP A 31 6.13 -8.62 6.85
N PHE A 32 5.98 -9.68 7.66
CA PHE A 32 4.97 -10.70 7.43
C PHE A 32 3.56 -10.11 7.51
N LEU A 33 3.27 -9.32 8.55
CA LEU A 33 2.00 -8.62 8.72
C LEU A 33 1.70 -7.66 7.56
N ALA A 34 2.70 -6.89 7.12
CA ALA A 34 2.56 -5.93 6.03
C ALA A 34 2.22 -6.60 4.68
N ILE A 35 2.53 -7.88 4.49
CA ILE A 35 2.14 -8.64 3.30
C ILE A 35 0.79 -9.32 3.49
N HIS A 36 0.55 -9.91 4.66
CA HIS A 36 -0.64 -10.73 4.88
C HIS A 36 -1.90 -9.90 5.14
N LEU A 37 -1.82 -8.75 5.82
CA LEU A 37 -2.97 -7.87 6.01
C LEU A 37 -3.64 -7.48 4.69
N PRO A 38 -2.92 -6.92 3.70
CA PRO A 38 -3.56 -6.51 2.47
C PRO A 38 -4.10 -7.71 1.66
N VAL A 39 -3.48 -8.89 1.74
CA VAL A 39 -4.03 -10.13 1.13
C VAL A 39 -5.35 -10.54 1.82
N LEU A 40 -5.40 -10.53 3.15
CA LEU A 40 -6.62 -10.83 3.92
C LEU A 40 -7.74 -9.83 3.60
N ILE A 41 -7.40 -8.54 3.45
CA ILE A 41 -8.35 -7.50 3.04
C ILE A 41 -8.92 -7.79 1.65
N VAL A 42 -8.09 -8.16 0.67
CA VAL A 42 -8.56 -8.51 -0.69
C VAL A 42 -9.52 -9.71 -0.65
N ILE A 43 -9.19 -10.73 0.16
CA ILE A 43 -10.05 -11.90 0.36
C ILE A 43 -11.38 -11.50 1.01
N ALA A 44 -11.36 -10.69 2.07
CA ALA A 44 -12.58 -10.21 2.72
C ALA A 44 -13.46 -9.38 1.78
N MET A 45 -12.84 -8.46 1.03
CA MET A 45 -13.54 -7.61 0.06
C MET A 45 -14.20 -8.43 -1.04
N ARG A 46 -13.60 -9.56 -1.40
CA ARG A 46 -14.16 -10.53 -2.34
C ARG A 46 -15.41 -11.21 -1.81
N PHE A 47 -15.41 -11.67 -0.55
CA PHE A 47 -16.59 -12.25 0.09
C PHE A 47 -17.75 -11.26 0.15
N ILE A 48 -17.46 -10.00 0.53
CA ILE A 48 -18.48 -8.95 0.64
C ILE A 48 -19.04 -8.54 -0.73
N SER A 49 -18.18 -8.49 -1.76
CA SER A 49 -18.62 -8.03 -3.09
C SER A 49 -19.49 -9.06 -3.82
N GLY A 50 -19.45 -10.35 -3.45
CA GLY A 50 -20.19 -11.41 -4.13
C GLY A 50 -19.82 -11.57 -5.61
N LEU A 51 -18.68 -11.01 -6.04
CA LEU A 51 -18.22 -11.04 -7.43
C LEU A 51 -17.45 -12.35 -7.67
N TRP A 52 -18.19 -13.40 -8.09
CA TRP A 52 -17.63 -14.71 -8.45
C TRP A 52 -17.12 -14.79 -9.90
N GLN A 53 -17.12 -13.65 -10.58
CA GLN A 53 -16.74 -13.54 -11.98
C GLN A 53 -15.24 -13.72 -12.17
N TRP A 54 -14.84 -14.69 -12.99
CA TRP A 54 -13.43 -15.01 -13.28
C TRP A 54 -12.61 -13.81 -13.76
N TYR A 55 -13.21 -12.90 -14.55
CA TYR A 55 -12.54 -11.70 -15.06
C TYR A 55 -12.19 -10.65 -13.98
N THR A 56 -12.79 -10.74 -12.79
CA THR A 56 -12.44 -9.82 -11.68
C THR A 56 -11.16 -10.25 -10.95
N TYR A 57 -10.73 -11.51 -11.08
CA TYR A 57 -9.51 -11.99 -10.43
C TYR A 57 -8.25 -11.26 -10.91
N PRO A 58 -7.94 -11.19 -12.22
CA PRO A 58 -6.74 -10.52 -12.70
C PRO A 58 -6.79 -9.01 -12.39
N LEU A 59 -7.98 -8.42 -12.37
CA LEU A 59 -8.17 -7.00 -12.05
C LEU A 59 -7.73 -6.69 -10.61
N PHE A 60 -8.20 -7.48 -9.63
CA PHE A 60 -7.85 -7.26 -8.22
C PHE A 60 -6.38 -7.61 -7.93
N ILE A 61 -5.88 -8.69 -8.53
CA ILE A 61 -4.46 -9.06 -8.43
C ILE A 61 -3.59 -7.95 -9.03
N GLY A 62 -3.94 -7.46 -10.22
CA GLY A 62 -3.25 -6.36 -10.88
C GLY A 62 -3.24 -5.10 -10.03
N ALA A 63 -4.39 -4.68 -9.50
CA ALA A 63 -4.49 -3.52 -8.61
C ALA A 63 -3.65 -3.69 -7.34
N PHE A 64 -3.66 -4.87 -6.73
CA PHE A 64 -2.84 -5.18 -5.55
C PHE A 64 -1.34 -5.08 -5.85
N PHE A 65 -0.88 -5.71 -6.93
CA PHE A 65 0.53 -5.68 -7.33
C PHE A 65 0.98 -4.26 -7.69
N LEU A 66 0.16 -3.52 -8.45
CA LEU A 66 0.44 -2.13 -8.80
C LEU A 66 0.55 -1.26 -7.56
N GLY A 67 -0.38 -1.38 -6.59
CA GLY A 67 -0.35 -0.63 -5.34
C GLY A 67 0.91 -0.95 -4.51
N HIS A 68 1.22 -2.23 -4.32
CA HIS A 68 2.44 -2.65 -3.61
C HIS A 68 3.74 -2.20 -4.30
N PHE A 69 3.78 -2.23 -5.62
CA PHE A 69 4.94 -1.80 -6.40
C PHE A 69 5.13 -0.28 -6.33
N LEU A 70 4.07 0.51 -6.55
CA LEU A 70 4.11 1.96 -6.44
C LEU A 70 4.52 2.39 -5.04
N ALA A 71 3.98 1.76 -4.01
CA ALA A 71 4.32 2.09 -2.63
C ALA A 71 5.79 1.80 -2.29
N ALA A 72 6.33 0.67 -2.74
CA ALA A 72 7.73 0.36 -2.56
C ALA A 72 8.63 1.34 -3.34
N ARG A 73 8.24 1.70 -4.56
CA ARG A 73 8.98 2.68 -5.37
C ARG A 73 8.94 4.06 -4.74
N LEU A 74 7.79 4.48 -4.20
CA LEU A 74 7.62 5.74 -3.49
C LEU A 74 8.54 5.79 -2.26
N TYR A 75 8.60 4.71 -1.47
CA TYR A 75 9.54 4.62 -0.33
C TYR A 75 11.00 4.81 -0.75
N HIS A 76 11.44 4.12 -1.81
CA HIS A 76 12.83 4.22 -2.29
C HIS A 76 13.15 5.58 -2.93
N TRP A 77 12.17 6.20 -3.59
CA TRP A 77 12.31 7.56 -4.11
C TRP A 77 12.42 8.56 -2.97
N TRP A 78 11.57 8.44 -1.95
CA TRP A 78 11.59 9.32 -0.79
C TRP A 78 12.85 9.12 0.06
N LYS A 79 13.34 7.88 0.21
CA LYS A 79 14.65 7.64 0.86
C LYS A 79 15.82 8.33 0.16
N ARG A 80 15.72 8.56 -1.15
CA ARG A 80 16.75 9.27 -1.94
C ARG A 80 16.58 10.79 -1.95
N HIS A 81 15.35 11.29 -1.85
CA HIS A 81 15.05 12.72 -2.01
C HIS A 81 14.52 13.43 -0.75
N ALA A 82 14.15 12.69 0.31
CA ALA A 82 13.70 13.28 1.57
C ALA A 82 14.83 14.03 2.24
N LYS A 83 14.51 15.21 2.78
CA LYS A 83 15.38 15.91 3.72
C LYS A 83 15.26 15.32 5.14
N ALA A 84 14.18 14.60 5.43
CA ALA A 84 13.89 14.01 6.74
C ALA A 84 14.21 12.51 6.80
N LYS A 85 14.48 12.01 8.02
CA LYS A 85 14.65 10.58 8.30
C LYS A 85 13.34 9.84 7.96
N VAL A 86 13.39 8.95 6.97
CA VAL A 86 12.24 8.20 6.46
C VAL A 86 11.73 7.20 7.49
N THR A 87 10.44 7.28 7.84
CA THR A 87 9.78 6.37 8.79
C THR A 87 8.97 5.25 8.11
N ALA A 88 8.58 4.24 8.89
CA ALA A 88 7.76 3.12 8.43
C ALA A 88 6.30 3.45 8.12
N CYS A 89 5.80 4.60 8.62
CA CYS A 89 4.45 5.06 8.36
C CYS A 89 4.45 6.12 7.25
N LEU A 90 3.73 5.87 6.15
CA LEU A 90 3.59 6.77 5.00
C LEU A 90 3.06 8.15 5.46
N VAL A 91 1.99 8.16 6.25
CA VAL A 91 1.31 9.38 6.70
C VAL A 91 2.26 10.29 7.48
N TRP A 92 3.03 9.71 8.40
CA TRP A 92 4.00 10.48 9.19
C TRP A 92 5.10 11.09 8.32
N ASN A 93 5.52 10.39 7.26
CA ASN A 93 6.52 10.89 6.34
C ASN A 93 5.98 12.07 5.50
N VAL A 94 4.72 11.99 5.05
CA VAL A 94 4.01 13.10 4.37
C VAL A 94 3.93 14.31 5.29
N VAL A 95 3.42 14.13 6.51
CA VAL A 95 3.24 15.22 7.49
C VAL A 95 4.58 15.89 7.81
N LYS A 96 5.63 15.10 8.03
CA LYS A 96 6.95 15.62 8.38
C LYS A 96 7.60 16.40 7.23
N GLU A 97 7.43 15.94 5.99
CA GLU A 97 7.91 16.66 4.80
C GLU A 97 7.14 17.97 4.59
N LEU A 98 5.81 17.96 4.79
CA LEU A 98 4.98 19.18 4.73
C LEU A 98 5.40 20.18 5.80
N GLN A 99 5.55 19.75 7.06
CA GLN A 99 6.01 20.62 8.15
C GLN A 99 7.37 21.26 7.86
N LEU A 100 8.30 20.52 7.26
CA LEU A 100 9.62 21.06 6.87
C LEU A 100 9.54 22.04 5.70
N ARG A 101 8.58 21.87 4.79
CA ARG A 101 8.33 22.85 3.70
C ARG A 101 7.64 24.11 4.21
N THR A 102 6.71 24.01 5.15
CA THR A 102 5.99 25.17 5.72
C THR A 102 6.87 26.01 6.66
N LYS A 103 7.92 25.43 7.26
CA LYS A 103 8.86 26.15 8.13
C LYS A 103 9.97 26.90 7.39
N LYS A 104 9.99 26.86 6.06
CA LYS A 104 11.00 27.49 5.21
C LYS A 104 10.40 28.71 4.51
#